data_AF-A0A3R6ZVM4-F1
#
_entry.id   AF-A0A3R6ZVM4-F1
#
_cell.length_a   1.000
_cell.length_b   1.000
_cell.length_c   1.000
_cell.angle_alpha   90.00
_cell.angle_beta   90.00
_cell.angle_gamma   90.00
#
_symmetry.space_group_name_H-M   'P 1'
#
loop_
_entity.id
_entity.type
_entity.pdbx_description
1 polymer ?
#
loop_
_entity_poly.entity_id
_entity_poly.type
_entity_poly.pdbx_seq_one_letter_code
_entity_poly.pdbx_strand_id
1 'polypeptide(L)'
;MYSPGVRSVASAFGTISEFPIAMTSLMDETVDPCTDFYSYSCGTWYNKSTLHSNEARINVHTVLEAASNKVIEKLLNAKLPKLAEFYDACIDTDTLDTLGLSPIEP
;
A
#
# COMPACT_ATOMS: atom_id res chain seq x y z
N MET A 1 22.05 -34.91 -2.33
CA MET A 1 22.64 -33.92 -1.41
C MET A 1 22.94 -32.66 -2.19
N TYR A 2 22.01 -31.73 -2.26
CA TYR A 2 22.26 -30.37 -2.77
C TYR A 2 22.04 -29.46 -1.57
N SER A 3 23.13 -29.00 -0.94
CA SER A 3 23.04 -27.95 0.09
C SER A 3 22.93 -26.61 -0.62
N PRO A 4 21.84 -25.85 -0.43
CA PRO A 4 21.81 -24.47 -0.88
C PRO A 4 22.73 -23.68 0.07
N GLY A 5 23.90 -23.30 -0.42
CA GLY A 5 24.80 -22.41 0.32
C GLY A 5 24.13 -21.05 0.46
N VAL A 6 23.78 -20.68 1.70
CA VAL A 6 23.21 -19.38 2.04
C VAL A 6 24.29 -18.31 1.80
N ARG A 7 24.24 -17.62 0.66
CA ARG A 7 25.11 -16.47 0.39
C ARG A 7 24.54 -15.27 1.11
N SER A 8 25.13 -14.94 2.27
CA SER A 8 24.83 -13.71 3.00
C SER A 8 25.15 -12.50 2.13
N VAL A 9 24.17 -11.62 1.91
CA VAL A 9 24.36 -10.37 1.16
C VAL A 9 24.45 -9.22 2.16
N ALA A 10 25.60 -8.53 2.16
CA ALA A 10 25.75 -7.32 2.95
C ALA A 10 24.91 -6.20 2.32
N SER A 11 23.98 -5.64 3.11
CA SER A 11 23.17 -4.48 2.76
C SER A 11 23.53 -3.31 3.68
N ALA A 12 23.17 -2.09 3.29
CA ALA A 12 23.34 -0.88 4.12
C ALA A 12 22.60 -0.97 5.49
N PHE A 13 21.71 -1.96 5.66
CA PHE A 13 20.98 -2.24 6.89
C PHE A 13 21.49 -3.46 7.67
N GLY A 14 22.66 -4.00 7.31
CA GLY A 14 23.28 -5.16 7.97
C GLY A 14 23.42 -6.39 7.06
N THR A 15 23.75 -7.53 7.65
CA THR A 15 23.82 -8.82 6.95
C THR A 15 22.43 -9.44 6.88
N ILE A 16 21.87 -9.54 5.67
CA ILE A 16 20.67 -10.34 5.45
C ILE A 16 21.15 -11.79 5.32
N SER A 17 21.11 -12.54 6.41
CA SER A 17 21.45 -13.96 6.42
C SER A 17 20.33 -14.81 5.85
N GLU A 18 19.09 -14.34 5.88
CA GLU A 18 17.92 -15.05 5.41
C GLU A 18 16.96 -14.12 4.67
N PHE A 19 16.25 -14.67 3.69
CA PHE A 19 15.26 -13.91 2.95
C PHE A 19 14.08 -13.55 3.88
N PRO A 20 13.55 -12.30 3.83
CA PRO A 20 12.54 -11.87 4.79
C PRO A 20 11.28 -12.73 4.77
N ILE A 21 10.80 -13.17 5.95
CA ILE A 21 9.58 -13.98 6.10
C ILE A 21 8.35 -13.29 5.48
N ALA A 22 8.28 -11.96 5.61
CA ALA A 22 7.21 -11.18 4.99
C ALA A 22 7.18 -11.39 3.46
N MET A 23 8.33 -11.59 2.83
CA MET A 23 8.44 -11.79 1.39
C MET A 23 8.20 -13.25 1.00
N THR A 24 8.74 -14.24 1.72
CA THR A 24 8.43 -15.66 1.45
C THR A 24 6.94 -15.95 1.57
N SER A 25 6.23 -15.28 2.48
CA SER A 25 4.78 -15.48 2.66
C SER A 25 3.91 -15.08 1.44
N LEU A 26 4.47 -14.33 0.49
CA LEU A 26 3.80 -13.84 -0.72
C LEU A 26 4.08 -14.71 -1.96
N MET A 27 5.10 -15.56 -1.87
CA MET A 27 5.60 -16.40 -2.95
C MET A 27 4.77 -17.68 -3.10
N ASP A 28 4.75 -18.25 -4.31
CA ASP A 28 4.27 -19.59 -4.59
C ASP A 28 5.45 -20.48 -5.01
N GLU A 29 6.02 -21.18 -4.03
CA GLU A 29 7.21 -22.03 -4.24
C GLU A 29 6.92 -23.30 -5.06
N THR A 30 5.67 -23.55 -5.44
CA THR A 30 5.31 -24.67 -6.32
C THR A 30 5.56 -24.38 -7.80
N VAL A 31 5.78 -23.10 -8.16
CA VAL A 31 6.04 -22.64 -9.53
C VAL A 31 7.55 -22.59 -9.79
N ASP A 32 7.99 -23.07 -10.95
CA ASP A 32 9.40 -22.95 -11.36
C ASP A 32 9.74 -21.48 -11.71
N PRO A 33 10.64 -20.81 -10.95
CA PRO A 33 11.00 -19.42 -11.19
C PRO A 33 11.67 -19.17 -12.55
N CYS A 34 12.28 -20.19 -13.17
CA CYS A 34 12.89 -20.07 -14.49
C CYS A 34 11.86 -20.01 -15.62
N THR A 35 10.60 -20.37 -15.34
CA THR A 35 9.51 -20.40 -16.32
C THR A 35 8.51 -19.27 -16.13
N ASP A 36 8.11 -18.99 -14.88
CA ASP A 36 7.22 -17.89 -14.52
C ASP A 36 7.62 -17.30 -13.18
N PHE A 37 8.57 -16.35 -13.24
CA PHE A 37 9.06 -15.68 -12.05
C PHE A 37 7.98 -14.82 -11.35
N TYR A 38 6.97 -14.35 -12.09
CA TYR A 38 5.89 -13.55 -11.49
C TYR A 38 5.03 -14.42 -10.58
N SER A 39 4.55 -15.56 -11.08
CA SER A 39 3.75 -16.49 -10.27
C SER A 39 4.57 -17.08 -9.12
N TYR A 40 5.84 -17.39 -9.34
CA TYR A 40 6.73 -17.81 -8.23
C TYR A 40 6.86 -16.73 -7.14
N SER A 41 7.13 -15.47 -7.52
CA SER A 41 7.41 -14.42 -6.54
C SER A 41 6.15 -13.83 -5.88
N CYS A 42 5.01 -13.84 -6.57
CA CYS A 42 3.79 -13.13 -6.15
C CYS A 42 2.54 -14.02 -6.11
N GLY A 43 2.61 -15.28 -6.50
CA GLY A 43 1.43 -16.13 -6.76
C GLY A 43 0.50 -16.28 -5.55
N THR A 44 1.07 -16.48 -4.35
CA THR A 44 0.26 -16.53 -3.12
C THR A 44 -0.44 -15.20 -2.85
N TRP A 45 0.24 -14.06 -3.07
CA TRP A 45 -0.38 -12.75 -2.92
C TRP A 45 -1.47 -12.51 -3.96
N TYR A 46 -1.22 -12.85 -5.23
CA TYR A 46 -2.17 -12.72 -6.32
C TYR A 46 -3.47 -13.48 -6.01
N ASN A 47 -3.36 -14.73 -5.55
CA ASN A 47 -4.51 -15.58 -5.24
C ASN A 47 -5.31 -15.11 -4.01
N LYS A 48 -4.67 -14.42 -3.06
CA LYS A 48 -5.33 -13.93 -1.83
C LYS A 48 -5.86 -12.49 -1.96
N SER A 49 -5.33 -11.72 -2.91
CA SER A 49 -5.69 -10.32 -3.08
C SER A 49 -7.06 -10.21 -3.71
N THR A 50 -7.91 -9.36 -3.14
CA THR A 50 -9.25 -9.09 -3.66
C THR A 50 -9.27 -7.67 -4.20
N LEU A 51 -9.76 -7.50 -5.43
CA LEU A 51 -10.02 -6.18 -5.98
C LEU A 51 -11.44 -5.76 -5.59
N HIS A 52 -11.58 -4.65 -4.85
CA HIS A 52 -12.89 -4.13 -4.48
C HIS A 52 -13.55 -3.39 -5.65
N SER A 53 -14.88 -3.24 -5.64
CA SER A 53 -15.65 -2.70 -6.78
C SER A 53 -15.30 -1.26 -7.15
N ASN A 54 -14.70 -0.51 -6.23
CA ASN A 54 -14.23 0.87 -6.42
C ASN A 54 -12.76 0.96 -6.81
N GLU A 55 -12.06 -0.17 -6.97
CA GLU A 55 -10.63 -0.21 -7.28
C GLU A 55 -10.41 -0.70 -8.70
N ALA A 56 -9.63 0.05 -9.49
CA ALA A 56 -9.24 -0.38 -10.83
C ALA A 56 -8.07 -1.38 -10.81
N ARG A 57 -7.30 -1.42 -9.71
CA ARG A 57 -6.13 -2.27 -9.51
C ARG A 57 -5.80 -2.42 -8.02
N ILE A 58 -5.18 -3.53 -7.66
CA ILE A 58 -4.56 -3.75 -6.35
C ILE A 58 -3.07 -4.08 -6.56
N ASN A 59 -2.19 -3.48 -5.76
CA ASN A 59 -0.74 -3.69 -5.76
C ASN A 59 -0.11 -3.16 -4.47
N VAL A 60 1.22 -3.24 -4.35
CA VAL A 60 1.95 -2.75 -3.16
C VAL A 60 1.67 -1.27 -2.84
N HIS A 61 1.52 -0.41 -3.85
CA HIS A 61 1.23 1.01 -3.63
C HIS A 61 -0.16 1.21 -3.02
N THR A 62 -1.16 0.46 -3.47
CA THR A 62 -2.51 0.54 -2.87
C THR A 62 -2.52 0.12 -1.40
N VAL A 63 -1.73 -0.91 -1.04
CA VAL A 63 -1.58 -1.35 0.36
C VAL A 63 -0.88 -0.28 1.21
N LEU A 64 0.18 0.34 0.68
CA LEU A 64 0.91 1.40 1.36
C LEU A 64 0.07 2.69 1.51
N GLU A 65 -0.71 3.03 0.49
CA GLU A 65 -1.64 4.16 0.53
C GLU A 65 -2.71 3.94 1.60
N ALA A 66 -3.34 2.76 1.64
CA ALA A 66 -4.30 2.42 2.69
C ALA A 66 -3.70 2.50 4.10
N ALA A 67 -2.45 2.04 4.28
CA ALA A 67 -1.74 2.18 5.54
C ALA A 67 -1.45 3.65 5.90
N SER A 68 -1.08 4.46 4.91
CA SER A 68 -0.80 5.89 5.08
C SER A 68 -2.07 6.68 5.42
N ASN A 69 -3.19 6.37 4.76
CA ASN A 69 -4.49 6.99 5.03
C ASN A 69 -4.94 6.76 6.48
N LYS A 70 -4.68 5.58 7.06
CA LYS A 70 -4.94 5.33 8.50
C LYS A 70 -4.12 6.23 9.43
N VAL A 71 -2.93 6.65 9.02
CA VAL A 71 -2.12 7.62 9.78
C VAL A 71 -2.71 9.02 9.62
N ILE A 72 -3.09 9.39 8.40
CA ILE A 72 -3.73 10.68 8.10
C ILE A 72 -5.04 10.82 8.90
N GLU A 73 -5.89 9.79 8.93
CA GLU A 73 -7.12 9.76 9.72
C GLU A 73 -6.86 10.04 11.21
N LYS A 74 -5.79 9.49 11.78
CA LYS A 74 -5.41 9.80 13.18
C LYS A 74 -5.03 11.26 13.36
N LEU A 75 -4.32 11.85 12.39
CA LEU A 75 -3.93 13.27 12.42
C LEU A 75 -5.15 14.19 12.28
N LEU A 76 -6.09 13.85 11.41
CA LEU A 76 -7.36 14.57 11.26
C LEU A 76 -8.17 14.51 12.55
N ASN A 77 -8.29 13.33 13.16
CA ASN A 77 -8.99 13.13 14.43
C ASN A 77 -8.34 13.86 15.62
N ALA A 78 -7.04 14.16 15.56
CA ALA A 78 -6.36 14.97 16.56
C ALA A 78 -6.75 16.46 16.52
N LYS A 79 -7.52 16.89 15.49
CA LYS A 79 -8.03 18.25 15.32
C LYS A 79 -6.95 19.33 15.46
N LEU A 80 -5.80 19.10 14.83
CA LEU A 80 -4.71 20.07 14.83
C LEU A 80 -5.17 21.40 14.17
N PRO A 81 -4.77 22.57 14.72
CA PRO A 81 -5.15 23.86 14.15
C PRO A 81 -4.75 23.97 12.68
N LYS A 82 -5.56 24.67 11.88
CA LYS A 82 -5.47 24.81 10.42
C LYS A 82 -5.68 23.52 9.61
N LEU A 83 -5.17 22.37 10.05
CA LEU A 83 -5.50 21.10 9.42
C LEU A 83 -6.98 20.77 9.56
N ALA A 84 -7.52 20.90 10.78
CA ALA A 84 -8.95 20.69 11.04
C ALA A 84 -9.81 21.70 10.27
N GLU A 85 -9.48 22.99 10.32
CA GLU A 85 -10.21 24.06 9.60
C GLU A 85 -10.25 23.79 8.09
N PHE A 86 -9.11 23.39 7.50
CA PHE A 86 -9.02 23.07 6.08
C PHE A 86 -9.82 21.81 5.72
N TYR A 87 -9.72 20.76 6.54
CA TYR A 87 -10.45 19.51 6.30
C TYR A 87 -11.95 19.70 6.46
N ASP A 88 -12.41 20.36 7.53
CA ASP A 88 -13.81 20.65 7.79
C ASP A 88 -14.44 21.46 6.64
N ALA A 89 -13.72 22.45 6.11
CA ALA A 89 -14.17 23.20 4.92
C ALA A 89 -14.27 22.35 3.64
N CYS A 90 -13.45 21.29 3.51
CA CYS A 90 -13.49 20.38 2.36
C CYS A 90 -14.66 19.39 2.43
N ILE A 91 -15.09 18.99 3.63
CA ILE A 91 -16.15 17.99 3.82
C ILE A 91 -17.53 18.59 4.09
N ASP A 92 -17.64 19.91 4.27
CA ASP A 92 -18.91 20.64 4.42
C ASP A 92 -19.62 20.80 3.07
N THR A 93 -20.22 19.70 2.60
CA THR A 93 -20.93 19.66 1.32
C THR A 93 -22.14 20.59 1.29
N ASP A 94 -22.79 20.86 2.43
CA ASP A 94 -23.96 21.75 2.49
C ASP A 94 -23.58 23.19 2.13
N THR A 95 -22.47 23.69 2.69
CA THR A 95 -21.94 25.01 2.33
C THR A 95 -21.46 25.04 0.89
N LEU A 96 -20.74 24.00 0.44
CA LEU A 96 -20.26 23.91 -0.95
C LEU A 96 -21.40 23.92 -1.97
N ASP A 97 -22.47 23.16 -1.71
CA ASP A 97 -23.66 23.11 -2.58
C ASP A 97 -24.39 24.45 -2.60
N THR A 98 -24.44 25.15 -1.47
CA THR A 98 -25.04 26.49 -1.37
C THR A 98 -24.25 27.53 -2.17
N LEU A 99 -22.92 27.46 -2.14
CA LEU A 99 -22.04 28.40 -2.87
C LEU A 99 -22.05 28.18 -4.38
N GLY A 100 -22.34 26.96 -4.84
CA GLY A 100 -22.35 26.63 -6.26
C GLY A 100 -21.04 26.99 -6.96
N LEU A 101 -21.13 27.67 -8.11
CA LEU A 101 -19.96 28.04 -8.91
C LEU A 101 -19.36 29.40 -8.54
N SER A 102 -20.01 30.18 -7.67
CA SER A 102 -19.58 31.54 -7.33
C SER A 102 -18.11 31.66 -6.90
N PRO A 103 -17.49 30.71 -6.17
CA PRO A 103 -16.07 30.81 -5.80
C PRO A 103 -15.07 30.74 -6.97
N ILE A 104 -15.48 30.24 -8.13
CA ILE A 104 -14.61 30.08 -9.32
C ILE A 104 -15.04 30.98 -10.49
N GLU A 105 -16.06 31.81 -10.29
CA GLU A 105 -16.44 32.83 -11.25
C GLU A 105 -15.33 33.92 -11.34
N PRO A 106 -15.13 34.53 -12.52
CA PRO A 106 -14.04 35.48 -12.77
C PRO A 106 -14.06 36.75 -11.92
#